data_AF-A0A8T5BWS4-F1
#
_entry.id   AF-A0A8T5BWS4-F1
#
_cell.length_a   1.000
_cell.length_b   1.000
_cell.length_c   1.000
_cell.angle_alpha   90.00
_cell.angle_beta   90.00
_cell.angle_gamma   90.00
#
_symmetry.space_group_name_H-M   'P 1'
#
loop_
_entity.id
_entity.type
_entity.pdbx_description
1 polymer ?
#
loop_
_entity_poly.entity_id
_entity_poly.type
_entity_poly.pdbx_seq_one_letter_code
_entity_poly.pdbx_strand_id
1 'polypeptide(L)'
;MALSEPWQIAEVPGPRKALVITKPEVVAAMIKKAKSPILIVGHKAAEIDFEEGKLIDFLIEFSKKSGIPIVATAHAVSEFLKRNFKPAAFM
;
A
#
# COMPACT_ATOMS: atom_id res chain seq x y z
N MET A 1 24.31 -4.04 -2.76
CA MET A 1 22.96 -3.51 -3.02
C MET A 1 22.16 -4.62 -3.66
N ALA A 2 20.99 -4.98 -3.12
CA ALA A 2 20.09 -5.89 -3.83
C ALA A 2 19.59 -5.16 -5.08
N LEU A 3 19.94 -5.64 -6.26
CA LEU A 3 19.41 -5.14 -7.53
C LEU A 3 18.05 -5.80 -7.72
N SER A 4 16.98 -5.00 -7.82
CA SER A 4 15.67 -5.49 -8.24
C SER A 4 15.53 -5.32 -9.75
N GLU A 5 15.07 -6.38 -10.41
CA GLU A 5 14.63 -6.28 -11.80
C GLU A 5 13.29 -5.53 -11.88
N PRO A 6 13.09 -4.69 -12.91
CA PRO A 6 11.79 -4.16 -13.25
C PRO A 6 10.70 -5.23 -13.31
N TRP A 7 9.56 -4.96 -12.68
CA TRP A 7 8.37 -5.78 -12.89
C TRP A 7 7.77 -5.56 -14.29
N GLN A 8 7.95 -4.37 -14.86
CA GLN A 8 7.45 -4.05 -16.19
C GLN A 8 8.38 -4.61 -17.27
N ILE A 9 7.80 -5.40 -18.17
CA ILE A 9 8.53 -6.02 -19.29
C ILE A 9 9.06 -4.91 -20.22
N ALA A 10 10.32 -5.04 -20.63
CA ALA A 10 11.02 -4.10 -21.49
C ALA A 10 11.17 -2.68 -20.92
N GLU A 11 11.09 -2.51 -19.58
CA GLU A 11 11.44 -1.24 -18.95
C GLU A 11 12.95 -0.98 -19.07
N VAL A 12 13.31 0.13 -19.72
CA VAL A 12 14.67 0.70 -19.67
C VAL A 12 14.62 1.93 -18.75
N PRO A 13 14.84 1.73 -17.43
CA PRO A 13 14.77 2.82 -16.47
C PRO A 13 15.90 3.82 -16.67
N GLY A 14 15.62 5.08 -16.34
CA GLY A 14 16.64 6.13 -16.27
C GLY A 14 17.67 5.90 -15.15
N PRO A 15 18.57 6.88 -14.91
CA PRO A 15 19.67 6.73 -13.94
C PRO A 15 19.20 6.60 -12.48
N ARG A 16 17.94 6.92 -12.17
CA ARG A 16 17.37 6.87 -10.82
C ARG A 16 16.31 5.77 -10.74
N LYS A 17 16.47 4.86 -9.78
CA LYS A 17 15.52 3.80 -9.45
C LYS A 17 15.15 3.87 -7.97
N ALA A 18 14.08 3.17 -7.60
CA ALA A 18 13.75 2.96 -6.20
C ALA A 18 14.89 2.20 -5.47
N LEU A 19 15.14 2.57 -4.22
CA LEU A 19 16.04 1.81 -3.36
C LEU A 19 15.28 0.59 -2.81
N VAL A 20 15.85 -0.60 -3.03
CA VAL A 20 15.27 -1.84 -2.49
C VAL A 20 15.40 -1.82 -0.97
N ILE A 21 14.25 -1.80 -0.29
CA ILE A 21 14.19 -1.90 1.17
C ILE A 21 14.08 -3.36 1.54
N THR A 22 15.16 -3.93 2.08
CA THR A 22 15.23 -5.36 2.45
C THR A 22 14.81 -5.64 3.90
N LYS A 23 14.64 -4.60 4.71
CA LYS A 23 14.37 -4.69 6.14
C LYS A 23 13.05 -3.99 6.49
N PRO A 24 12.05 -4.69 7.04
CA PRO A 24 10.75 -4.10 7.36
C PRO A 24 10.86 -2.99 8.40
N GLU A 25 11.85 -3.04 9.31
CA GLU A 25 12.06 -2.03 10.36
C GLU A 25 12.36 -0.65 9.76
N VAL A 26 12.98 -0.61 8.58
CA VAL A 26 13.27 0.63 7.86
C VAL A 26 11.97 1.30 7.43
N VAL A 27 11.03 0.54 6.84
CA VAL A 27 9.71 1.06 6.44
C VAL A 27 8.93 1.52 7.68
N ALA A 28 8.93 0.73 8.75
CA ALA A 28 8.26 1.08 10.00
C ALA A 28 8.81 2.39 10.59
N ALA A 29 10.13 2.57 10.60
CA ALA A 29 10.78 3.79 11.07
C ALA A 29 10.45 4.99 10.17
N MET A 30 10.42 4.81 8.85
CA MET A 30 10.04 5.86 7.90
C MET A 30 8.58 6.31 8.10
N ILE A 31 7.65 5.36 8.27
CA ILE A 31 6.23 5.66 8.52
C ILE A 31 6.07 6.41 9.85
N LYS A 32 6.71 5.94 10.94
CA LYS A 32 6.65 6.61 12.25
C LYS A 32 7.25 8.02 12.25
N LYS A 33 8.27 8.26 11.42
CA LYS A 33 8.91 9.57 11.27
C LYS A 33 8.10 10.54 10.40
N ALA A 34 7.25 10.04 9.51
CA ALA A 34 6.47 10.86 8.61
C ALA A 34 5.44 11.71 9.39
N LYS A 35 5.38 13.01 9.10
CA LYS A 35 4.45 13.93 9.78
C LYS A 35 2.99 13.73 9.36
N SER A 36 2.77 13.40 8.09
CA SER A 36 1.43 13.24 7.50
C SER A 36 1.46 12.16 6.41
N PRO A 37 1.64 10.89 6.78
CA PRO A 37 1.63 9.79 5.82
C PRO A 37 0.23 9.57 5.25
N ILE A 38 0.18 9.05 4.02
CA ILE A 38 -1.05 8.58 3.37
C ILE A 38 -0.82 7.14 2.90
N LEU A 39 -1.86 6.31 2.97
CA LEU A 39 -1.83 4.93 2.51
C LEU A 39 -2.67 4.79 1.23
N ILE A 40 -2.01 4.70 0.08
CA ILE A 40 -2.70 4.54 -1.21
C ILE A 40 -2.92 3.05 -1.47
N VAL A 41 -4.17 2.67 -1.73
CA VAL A 41 -4.56 1.26 -1.93
C VAL A 41 -5.29 1.07 -3.26
N GLY A 42 -4.76 0.16 -4.08
CA GLY A 42 -5.33 -0.21 -5.38
C GLY A 42 -6.18 -1.48 -5.37
N HIS A 43 -6.82 -1.77 -6.51
CA HIS A 43 -7.80 -2.86 -6.65
C HIS A 43 -7.24 -4.25 -6.30
N LYS A 44 -5.97 -4.52 -6.61
CA LYS A 44 -5.33 -5.81 -6.29
C LYS A 44 -5.37 -6.17 -4.80
N ALA A 45 -5.50 -5.19 -3.90
CA ALA A 45 -5.62 -5.47 -2.47
C ALA A 45 -6.88 -6.26 -2.10
N ALA A 46 -7.95 -6.18 -2.92
CA ALA A 46 -9.15 -6.99 -2.71
C ALA A 46 -9.02 -8.43 -3.25
N GLU A 47 -8.06 -8.67 -4.14
CA GLU A 47 -7.84 -9.97 -4.78
C GLU A 47 -6.83 -10.82 -4.02
N ILE A 48 -5.78 -10.20 -3.48
CA ILE A 48 -4.68 -10.88 -2.78
C ILE A 48 -5.19 -11.49 -1.46
N ASP A 49 -5.06 -12.82 -1.34
CA ASP A 49 -5.23 -13.53 -0.08
C ASP A 49 -4.07 -13.23 0.87
N PHE A 50 -4.38 -12.94 2.12
CA PHE A 50 -3.41 -12.56 3.14
C PHE A 50 -3.77 -13.22 4.47
N GLU A 51 -2.93 -14.17 4.90
CA GLU A 51 -3.07 -14.95 6.14
C GLU A 51 -4.52 -15.36 6.46
N GLU A 52 -5.23 -14.52 7.21
CA GLU A 52 -6.65 -14.65 7.54
C GLU A 52 -7.49 -13.58 6.81
N GLY A 53 -7.78 -13.81 5.53
CA GLY A 53 -8.69 -12.97 4.73
C GLY A 53 -8.02 -12.35 3.50
N LYS A 54 -8.48 -11.17 3.09
CA LYS A 54 -7.89 -10.42 1.97
C LYS A 54 -6.94 -9.34 2.50
N LEU A 55 -5.96 -8.98 1.69
CA LEU A 55 -5.01 -7.90 2.01
C LEU A 55 -5.72 -6.58 2.38
N ILE A 56 -6.85 -6.27 1.74
CA ILE A 56 -7.66 -5.10 2.06
C ILE A 56 -8.17 -5.09 3.51
N ASP A 57 -8.49 -6.25 4.10
CA ASP A 57 -8.98 -6.35 5.47
C ASP A 57 -7.86 -6.00 6.47
N PHE A 58 -6.66 -6.55 6.24
CA PHE A 58 -5.45 -6.19 6.98
C PHE A 58 -5.13 -4.70 6.87
N LEU A 59 -5.21 -4.11 5.66
CA LEU A 59 -4.92 -2.69 5.45
C LEU A 59 -5.91 -1.78 6.17
N ILE A 60 -7.20 -2.14 6.22
CA ILE A 60 -8.22 -1.42 6.99
C ILE A 60 -7.87 -1.45 8.48
N GLU A 61 -7.51 -2.62 9.01
CA GLU A 61 -7.13 -2.75 10.42
C GLU A 61 -5.86 -1.96 10.74
N PHE A 62 -4.86 -2.04 9.86
CA PHE A 62 -3.63 -1.27 9.96
C PHE A 62 -3.90 0.23 9.97
N SER A 63 -4.77 0.74 9.10
CA SER A 63 -5.18 2.16 9.08
C SER A 63 -5.88 2.56 10.37
N LYS A 64 -6.79 1.75 10.90
CA LYS A 64 -7.46 1.99 12.18
C LYS A 64 -6.47 2.06 13.35
N LYS A 65 -5.47 1.17 13.39
CA LYS A 65 -4.46 1.12 14.45
C LYS A 65 -3.41 2.23 14.34
N SER A 66 -3.03 2.60 13.12
CA SER A 66 -1.96 3.58 12.86
C SER A 66 -2.48 5.03 12.74
N GLY A 67 -3.78 5.23 12.52
CA GLY A 67 -4.37 6.53 12.25
C GLY A 67 -4.03 7.08 10.85
N ILE A 68 -3.43 6.28 9.97
CA ILE A 68 -3.02 6.70 8.63
C ILE A 68 -4.22 6.67 7.69
N PRO A 69 -4.57 7.79 7.02
CA PRO A 69 -5.70 7.84 6.10
C PRO A 69 -5.45 6.98 4.85
N ILE A 70 -6.44 6.17 4.50
CA ILE A 70 -6.45 5.41 3.25
C ILE A 70 -7.02 6.25 2.11
N VAL A 71 -6.34 6.24 0.96
CA VAL A 71 -6.84 6.74 -0.32
C VAL A 71 -7.02 5.55 -1.26
N ALA A 72 -8.25 5.32 -1.71
CA ALA A 72 -8.57 4.21 -2.62
C ALA A 72 -8.46 4.64 -4.09
N THR A 73 -7.82 3.84 -4.94
CA THR A 73 -7.74 4.15 -6.38
C THR A 73 -8.73 3.32 -7.21
N ALA A 74 -9.32 3.93 -8.24
CA ALA A 74 -10.25 3.36 -9.21
C ALA A 74 -11.42 2.63 -8.54
N HIS A 75 -11.76 1.44 -9.03
CA HIS A 75 -12.89 0.65 -8.56
C HIS A 75 -12.70 0.04 -7.15
N ALA A 76 -11.52 0.21 -6.53
CA ALA A 76 -11.22 -0.33 -5.21
C ALA A 76 -12.12 0.27 -4.11
N VAL A 77 -12.66 1.48 -4.31
CA VAL A 77 -13.56 2.14 -3.34
C VAL A 77 -14.77 1.26 -2.98
N SER A 78 -15.32 0.52 -3.94
CA SER A 78 -16.48 -0.35 -3.71
C SER A 78 -16.18 -1.48 -2.72
N GLU A 79 -14.95 -2.00 -2.74
CA GLU A 79 -14.50 -3.07 -1.85
C GLU A 79 -14.31 -2.57 -0.40
N PHE A 80 -13.92 -1.31 -0.22
CA PHE A 80 -13.88 -0.68 1.10
C PHE A 80 -15.28 -0.45 1.66
N LEU A 81 -16.21 0.05 0.83
CA LEU A 81 -17.59 0.31 1.25
C LEU A 81 -18.32 -0.96 1.66
N LYS A 82 -18.13 -2.08 0.95
CA LYS A 82 -18.67 -3.40 1.32
C LYS A 82 -18.21 -3.86 2.71
N ARG A 83 -17.01 -3.43 3.12
CA ARG A 83 -16.39 -3.73 4.43
C ARG A 83 -16.71 -2.66 5.48
N ASN A 84 -17.70 -1.80 5.20
CA ASN A 84 -18.12 -0.72 6.08
C ASN A 84 -16.97 0.23 6.48
N PHE A 85 -16.03 0.44 5.56
CA PHE A 85 -14.92 1.36 5.73
C PHE A 85 -15.01 2.47 4.67
N LYS A 86 -14.96 3.73 5.12
CA LYS A 86 -14.96 4.90 4.24
C LYS A 86 -13.53 5.42 4.08
N PRO A 87 -12.92 5.31 2.88
CA PRO A 87 -11.62 5.93 2.61
C PRO A 87 -11.66 7.45 2.81
N ALA A 88 -10.51 8.04 3.14
CA ALA A 88 -10.38 9.49 3.30
C ALA A 88 -10.58 10.24 1.97
N ALA A 89 -10.14 9.62 0.87
CA ALA A 89 -10.38 10.07 -0.49
C ALA A 89 -10.40 8.86 -1.44
N PHE A 90 -10.91 9.08 -2.64
CA PHE A 90 -10.78 8.14 -3.75
C PHE A 90 -10.48 8.89 -5.04
N MET A 91 -9.74 8.26 -5.95
CA MET A 91 -9.32 8.81 -7.24
C MET A 91 -9.47 7.79 -8.35
#